data_AF-A0ABD0Z787-F1
#
_entry.id   AF-A0ABD0Z787-F1
#
_cell.length_a   1.000
_cell.length_b   1.000
_cell.length_c   1.000
_cell.angle_alpha   90.00
_cell.angle_beta   90.00
_cell.angle_gamma   90.00
#
_symmetry.space_group_name_H-M   'P 1'
#
loop_
_entity.id
_entity.type
_entity.pdbx_description
1 polymer ?
#
loop_
_entity_poly.entity_id
_entity_poly.type
_entity_poly.pdbx_seq_one_letter_code
_entity_poly.pdbx_strand_id
1 'polypeptide(L)'
;MYMKRTRVMEIWITNKIEPNEASWNNFFKVNVEPLTGWPFLYNFRVDSFFIEKEKKVAVVSGDLHNSNGYDYDTTIVVGEDGFYKKLYFVQVFSYVPSSVQIQ
;
A
#
# COMPACT_ATOMS: atom_id res chain seq x y z
N MET A 1 -23.71 -11.74 -18.09
CA MET A 1 -23.04 -12.24 -16.88
C MET A 1 -22.05 -11.18 -16.41
N TYR A 2 -22.39 -10.39 -15.39
CA TYR A 2 -21.49 -9.37 -14.85
C TYR A 2 -20.64 -9.98 -13.74
N MET A 3 -19.36 -10.24 -14.01
CA MET A 3 -18.40 -10.63 -12.96
C MET A 3 -17.93 -9.35 -12.26
N LYS A 4 -18.39 -9.14 -11.02
CA LYS A 4 -17.85 -8.08 -10.15
C LYS A 4 -16.42 -8.44 -9.78
N ARG A 5 -15.43 -7.82 -10.43
CA ARG A 5 -14.03 -7.94 -10.02
C ARG A 5 -13.82 -7.11 -8.76
N THR A 6 -13.92 -7.73 -7.59
CA THR A 6 -13.51 -7.09 -6.33
C THR A 6 -12.00 -6.91 -6.33
N ARG A 7 -11.51 -5.67 -6.26
CA ARG A 7 -10.08 -5.37 -6.11
C ARG A 7 -9.79 -5.11 -4.64
N VAL A 8 -9.31 -6.14 -3.97
CA VAL A 8 -8.93 -6.06 -2.55
C VAL A 8 -7.42 -6.05 -2.44
N MET A 9 -6.88 -5.08 -1.70
CA MET A 9 -5.49 -5.06 -1.29
C MET A 9 -5.39 -5.64 0.12
N GLU A 10 -4.47 -6.58 0.30
CA GLU A 10 -4.16 -7.17 1.60
C GLU A 10 -2.69 -6.92 1.95
N ILE A 11 -2.46 -6.42 3.15
CA ILE A 11 -1.11 -6.23 3.70
C ILE A 11 -0.93 -7.23 4.81
N TRP A 12 0.06 -8.11 4.67
CA TRP A 12 0.39 -9.14 5.65
C TRP A 12 1.71 -8.80 6.32
N ILE A 13 1.76 -8.89 7.65
CA ILE A 13 2.99 -8.71 8.43
C ILE A 13 3.30 -9.98 9.20
N THR A 14 4.59 -10.29 9.31
CA THR A 14 5.06 -11.37 10.17
C THR A 14 5.02 -10.92 11.62
N ASN A 15 4.37 -11.70 12.48
CA ASN A 15 4.30 -11.44 13.92
C ASN A 15 5.35 -12.23 14.70
N LYS A 16 5.77 -13.40 14.20
CA LYS A 16 6.77 -14.26 14.83
C LYS A 16 7.63 -14.94 13.76
N ILE A 17 8.94 -14.93 13.97
CA ILE A 17 9.92 -15.67 13.15
C ILE A 17 10.78 -16.48 14.11
N GLU A 18 10.74 -17.79 13.98
CA GLU A 18 11.57 -18.77 14.66
C GLU A 18 12.37 -19.55 13.60
N PRO A 19 13.41 -20.31 13.98
CA PRO A 19 14.27 -21.02 13.03
C PRO A 19 13.52 -21.94 12.04
N ASN A 20 12.38 -22.49 12.45
CA ASN A 20 11.59 -23.45 11.65
C ASN A 20 10.11 -23.04 11.48
N GLU A 21 9.71 -21.86 11.97
CA GLU A 21 8.31 -21.45 11.99
C GLU A 21 8.20 -19.94 11.77
N ALA A 22 7.30 -19.52 10.88
CA ALA A 22 6.92 -18.13 10.74
C ALA A 22 5.40 -18.03 10.69
N SER A 23 4.85 -17.11 11.47
CA SER A 23 3.41 -16.81 11.44
C SER A 23 3.19 -15.43 10.81
N TRP A 24 2.10 -15.34 10.06
CA TRP A 24 1.70 -14.14 9.34
C TRP A 24 0.32 -13.72 9.83
N ASN A 25 0.14 -12.42 10.03
CA ASN A 25 -1.16 -11.85 10.32
C ASN A 25 -1.55 -10.87 9.23
N ASN A 26 -2.82 -10.89 8.84
CA ASN A 26 -3.38 -9.88 7.96
C ASN A 26 -3.46 -8.56 8.75
N PHE A 27 -2.70 -7.56 8.32
CA PHE A 27 -2.61 -6.26 8.96
C PHE A 27 -3.67 -5.30 8.41
N PHE A 28 -3.88 -5.32 7.10
CA PHE A 28 -4.96 -4.58 6.45
C PHE A 28 -5.63 -5.40 5.36
N LYS A 29 -6.93 -5.18 5.20
CA LYS A 29 -7.74 -5.64 4.09
C LYS A 29 -8.62 -4.50 3.60
N VAL A 30 -8.34 -4.00 2.42
CA VAL A 30 -8.99 -2.79 1.89
C VAL A 30 -9.59 -3.06 0.52
N ASN A 31 -10.86 -2.68 0.34
CA ASN A 31 -11.45 -2.62 -1.00
C ASN A 31 -10.92 -1.40 -1.74
N VAL A 32 -10.00 -1.60 -2.68
CA VAL A 32 -9.40 -0.52 -3.48
C VAL A 32 -10.17 -0.24 -4.78
N GLU A 33 -11.33 -0.88 -4.99
CA GLU A 33 -12.26 -0.58 -6.08
C GLU A 33 -12.59 0.92 -6.21
N PRO A 34 -12.78 1.72 -5.14
CA PRO A 34 -13.03 3.16 -5.29
C PRO A 34 -11.84 3.96 -5.84
N LEU A 35 -10.59 3.47 -5.74
CA LEU A 35 -9.44 4.09 -6.42
C LEU A 35 -9.61 4.12 -7.94
N THR A 36 -10.38 3.16 -8.43
CA THR A 36 -10.61 2.88 -9.83
C THR A 36 -11.91 3.51 -10.32
N GLY A 37 -12.47 4.46 -9.56
CA GLY A 37 -13.73 5.19 -9.82
C GLY A 37 -13.78 6.01 -11.12
N TRP A 38 -12.83 5.84 -12.03
CA TRP A 38 -12.93 6.24 -13.42
C TRP A 38 -12.97 4.96 -14.25
N PRO A 39 -13.89 4.76 -15.23
CA PRO A 39 -14.09 3.52 -16.01
C PRO A 39 -12.86 2.90 -16.71
N PHE A 40 -11.70 3.50 -16.53
CA PHE A 40 -10.46 3.24 -17.23
C PHE A 40 -9.32 2.76 -16.34
N LEU A 41 -9.38 2.86 -15.00
CA LEU A 41 -8.25 2.42 -14.16
C LEU A 41 -8.35 0.92 -13.89
N TYR A 42 -7.40 0.13 -14.42
CA TYR A 42 -7.53 -1.33 -14.43
C TYR A 42 -6.61 -2.07 -13.48
N ASN A 43 -5.48 -1.51 -13.07
CA ASN A 43 -4.58 -2.19 -12.15
C ASN A 43 -3.80 -1.16 -11.34
N PHE A 44 -3.65 -1.43 -10.04
CA PHE A 44 -2.68 -0.75 -9.20
C PHE A 44 -1.50 -1.70 -9.01
N ARG A 45 -0.31 -1.29 -9.46
CA ARG A 45 0.93 -2.01 -9.23
C ARG A 45 1.67 -1.33 -8.08
N VAL A 46 2.23 -2.14 -7.20
CA VAL A 46 2.92 -1.67 -5.99
C VAL A 46 4.41 -1.60 -6.29
N ASP A 47 5.02 -0.45 -6.01
CA ASP A 47 6.47 -0.24 -6.13
C ASP A 47 7.15 -0.25 -4.77
N SER A 48 6.59 0.48 -3.79
CA SER A 48 7.16 0.56 -2.45
C SER A 48 6.09 0.73 -1.38
N PHE A 49 6.45 0.46 -0.13
CA PHE A 49 5.54 0.62 0.99
C PHE A 49 6.28 1.00 2.28
N PHE A 50 5.53 1.63 3.18
CA PHE A 50 5.93 1.95 4.55
C PHE A 50 4.79 1.57 5.48
N ILE A 51 5.09 0.94 6.62
CA ILE A 51 4.09 0.53 7.62
C ILE A 51 4.50 1.10 8.96
N GLU A 52 3.62 1.91 9.55
CA GLU A 52 3.70 2.32 10.94
C GLU A 52 2.78 1.42 11.77
N LYS A 53 3.38 0.44 12.47
CA LYS A 53 2.62 -0.63 13.15
C LYS A 53 1.80 -0.09 14.31
N GLU A 54 2.35 0.82 15.11
CA GLU A 54 1.70 1.33 16.33
C GLU A 54 0.48 2.19 15.99
N LYS A 55 0.61 3.03 14.96
CA LYS A 55 -0.50 3.89 14.49
C LYS A 55 -1.46 3.15 13.57
N LYS A 56 -1.16 1.90 13.21
CA LYS A 56 -1.89 1.13 12.21
C LYS A 56 -2.16 1.98 10.96
N VAL A 57 -1.06 2.40 10.34
CA VAL A 57 -1.09 3.09 9.04
C VAL A 57 -0.11 2.41 8.09
N ALA A 58 -0.51 2.24 6.84
CA ALA A 58 0.40 1.87 5.76
C ALA A 58 0.34 2.91 4.64
N VAL A 59 1.49 3.24 4.07
CA VAL A 59 1.62 4.06 2.87
C VAL A 59 2.13 3.15 1.77
N VAL A 60 1.43 3.07 0.64
CA VAL A 60 1.75 2.21 -0.49
C VAL A 60 1.89 3.08 -1.72
N SER A 61 3.07 3.08 -2.35
CA SER A 61 3.31 3.78 -3.60
C SER A 61 3.30 2.80 -4.77
N GLY A 62 2.96 3.31 -5.94
CA GLY A 62 3.18 2.64 -7.21
C GLY A 62 2.35 3.27 -8.31
N ASP A 63 2.10 2.53 -9.37
CA ASP A 63 1.50 3.02 -10.60
C ASP A 63 0.05 2.51 -10.78
N LEU A 64 -0.81 3.42 -11.21
CA LEU A 64 -2.16 3.10 -11.68
C LEU A 64 -2.17 3.09 -13.20
N HIS A 65 -2.39 1.91 -13.77
CA HIS A 65 -2.58 1.74 -15.21
C HIS A 65 -4.00 2.14 -15.62
N ASN A 66 -4.12 3.03 -16.60
CA ASN A 66 -5.39 3.35 -17.24
C ASN A 66 -5.60 2.60 -18.57
N SER A 67 -6.85 2.62 -19.07
CA SER A 67 -7.27 1.99 -20.32
C SER A 67 -6.59 2.54 -21.57
N ASN A 68 -6.07 3.76 -21.45
CA ASN A 68 -5.46 4.52 -22.53
C ASN A 68 -3.95 4.26 -22.60
N GLY A 69 -3.42 3.36 -21.77
CA GLY A 69 -2.00 2.99 -21.73
C GLY A 69 -1.11 3.99 -20.99
N TYR A 70 -1.69 4.88 -20.18
CA TYR A 70 -0.95 5.79 -19.31
C TYR A 70 -0.88 5.24 -17.89
N ASP A 71 0.29 5.42 -17.30
CA ASP A 71 0.61 5.02 -15.94
C ASP A 71 0.74 6.28 -15.09
N TYR A 72 0.07 6.29 -13.95
CA TYR A 72 0.14 7.41 -13.01
C TYR A 72 0.70 6.94 -11.68
N ASP A 73 1.80 7.57 -11.28
CA ASP A 73 2.31 7.44 -9.93
C ASP A 73 1.21 7.86 -8.94
N THR A 74 0.92 6.96 -8.01
CA THR A 74 -0.07 7.16 -6.97
C THR A 74 0.49 6.69 -5.64
N THR A 75 -0.01 7.29 -4.57
CA THR A 75 0.21 6.82 -3.21
C THR A 75 -1.13 6.59 -2.55
N ILE A 76 -1.25 5.47 -1.85
CA ILE A 76 -2.42 5.08 -1.09
C ILE A 76 -2.01 5.06 0.37
N VAL A 77 -2.74 5.78 1.20
CA VAL A 77 -2.62 5.70 2.65
C VAL A 77 -3.74 4.82 3.16
N VAL A 78 -3.41 3.75 3.86
CA VAL A 78 -4.33 2.77 4.43
C VAL A 78 -4.30 2.90 5.95
N GLY A 79 -5.47 2.88 6.58
CA GLY A 79 -5.64 2.84 8.04
C GLY A 79 -6.88 2.05 8.43
N GLU A 80 -7.25 2.07 9.72
CA GLU A 80 -8.41 1.31 10.22
C GLU A 80 -9.74 1.77 9.61
N ASP A 81 -9.87 3.06 9.29
CA ASP A 81 -11.08 3.65 8.68
C ASP A 81 -11.15 3.45 7.15
N GLY A 82 -10.23 2.66 6.58
CA GLY A 82 -10.16 2.38 5.15
C GLY A 82 -8.92 2.99 4.48
N PHE A 83 -9.08 3.67 3.37
CA PHE A 83 -7.94 4.25 2.64
C PHE A 83 -8.23 5.63 2.07
N TYR A 84 -7.16 6.38 1.90
CA TYR A 84 -7.12 7.67 1.22
C TYR A 84 -6.17 7.61 0.03
N LYS A 85 -6.62 8.09 -1.13
CA LYS A 85 -5.82 8.17 -2.35
C LYS A 85 -5.17 9.54 -2.47
N LYS A 86 -3.86 9.57 -2.73
CA LYS A 86 -3.14 10.78 -3.14
C LYS A 86 -2.49 10.57 -4.51
N LEU A 87 -2.91 11.36 -5.50
CA LEU A 87 -2.40 11.35 -6.87
C LEU A 87 -1.23 12.35 -7.02
N TYR A 88 -0.08 12.07 -6.39
CA TYR A 88 1.11 12.93 -6.50
C TYR A 88 2.40 12.13 -6.25
N PHE A 89 3.50 12.55 -6.91
CA PHE A 89 4.86 12.04 -6.71
C PHE A 89 5.30 12.18 -5.24
N VAL A 90 5.10 11.14 -4.44
CA VAL A 90 5.70 11.07 -3.10
C VAL A 90 7.05 10.37 -3.26
N GLN A 91 8.10 11.15 -3.44
CA GLN A 91 9.45 10.66 -3.19
C GLN A 91 9.55 10.45 -1.68
N VAL A 92 9.37 9.21 -1.22
CA VAL A 92 9.45 8.87 0.21
C VAL A 92 10.92 8.94 0.61
N PHE A 93 11.31 9.99 1.30
CA PHE A 93 12.62 10.07 1.93
C PHE A 93 12.56 9.39 3.29
N SER A 94 13.41 8.37 3.51
CA SER A 94 13.64 7.86 4.86
C SER A 94 14.46 8.89 5.63
N TYR A 95 13.87 9.51 6.65
CA TYR A 95 14.63 10.27 7.63
C TYR A 95 15.17 9.28 8.67
N VAL A 96 16.49 9.13 8.70
CA VAL A 96 17.18 8.50 9.83
C VAL A 96 17.69 9.65 10.71
N PRO A 97 17.05 9.93 11.86
CA PRO A 97 17.60 10.88 12.80
C PRO A 97 19.00 10.40 13.19
N SER A 98 20.01 11.25 13.05
CA SER A 98 21.37 10.95 13.48
C SER A 98 21.42 10.87 15.00
N SER A 99 21.15 9.68 15.57
CA SER A 99 21.34 9.40 16.99
C SER A 99 22.46 8.38 17.23
N VAL A 100 23.51 8.44 16.40
CA VAL A 100 24.76 7.72 16.64
C VAL A 100 25.92 8.69 16.45
N GLN A 101 26.37 9.32 17.53
CA GLN A 101 27.77 9.73 17.64
C GLN A 101 28.50 8.52 18.22
N ILE A 102 29.32 7.85 17.40
CA ILE A 102 30.31 6.91 17.92
C ILE A 102 31.41 7.77 18.50
N GLN A 103 31.59 7.70 19.81
CA GLN A 103 32.73 8.26 20.53
C GLN A 103 33.64 7.13 20.99
#